data_AF-A0ABD2NPL6-F1
#
_entry.id   AF-A0ABD2NPL6-F1
#
_cell.length_a   1.000
_cell.length_b   1.000
_cell.length_c   1.000
_cell.angle_alpha   90.00
_cell.angle_beta   90.00
_cell.angle_gamma   90.00
#
_symmetry.space_group_name_H-M   'P 1'
#
loop_
_entity.id
_entity.type
_entity.pdbx_description
1 polymer ?
#
loop_
_entity_poly.entity_id
_entity_poly.type
_entity_poly.pdbx_seq_one_letter_code
_entity_poly.pdbx_strand_id
1 'polypeptide(L)'
;MSKKQNVLQLSKKERKRKKQLKHLENELLEASAEENKQAKHKNLTEITKIIFGIYFRILKSSTQNKAVGVCLEGLAKFAHCISLDYYVDIVDLLDKLLKEEVLGFREELHCIQTVFAICSNQGEALNLDPSRFYNNLYKNLLRISAASKVHNHQLIVLRILGDCLIKRRKQITNKRIIGFTKRLAILCLQLLHHGTLGTLGIIRNTMQLNKSVDILLDSDNSFGDGNYMIELDDPEYSNASSTSLYELTLLRKHYHPIVGKFARNIASGAPSSGEGNLVPEIGKLNADDLFNNYDMTEMSFNPSVPVPKKTQLKTKISSYTKLADSSFEDYLKSKMKDQLKCGVICIE
;
A
#
# COMPACT_ATOMS: atom_id res chain seq x y z
N MET A 1 -52.65 -27.56 -2.00
CA MET A 1 -53.96 -27.55 -2.70
C MET A 1 -54.48 -26.11 -2.70
N SER A 2 -55.13 -25.68 -3.79
CA SER A 2 -55.77 -24.36 -3.99
C SER A 2 -54.92 -23.20 -4.56
N LYS A 3 -54.62 -23.27 -5.87
CA LYS A 3 -54.40 -22.09 -6.74
C LYS A 3 -54.66 -22.40 -8.23
N LYS A 4 -55.54 -23.38 -8.51
CA LYS A 4 -55.82 -23.89 -9.87
C LYS A 4 -57.31 -23.89 -10.26
N GLN A 5 -58.16 -23.20 -9.52
CA GLN A 5 -59.58 -23.08 -9.84
C GLN A 5 -59.90 -21.61 -10.10
N ASN A 6 -60.16 -21.30 -11.37
CA ASN A 6 -60.51 -20.01 -12.01
C ASN A 6 -59.53 -19.57 -13.12
N VAL A 7 -59.09 -20.51 -13.96
CA VAL A 7 -58.61 -20.16 -15.30
C VAL A 7 -59.85 -20.00 -16.16
N LEU A 8 -60.37 -18.78 -16.26
CA LEU A 8 -61.32 -18.39 -17.32
C LEU A 8 -60.82 -18.98 -18.64
N GLN A 9 -61.69 -19.71 -19.34
CA GLN A 9 -61.37 -20.33 -20.64
C GLN A 9 -61.15 -19.25 -21.70
N LEU A 10 -59.99 -18.59 -21.64
CA LEU A 10 -59.59 -17.55 -22.58
C LEU A 10 -59.47 -18.14 -23.98
N SER A 11 -60.10 -17.47 -24.94
CA SER A 11 -60.06 -17.82 -26.36
C SER A 11 -58.60 -17.84 -26.87
N LYS A 12 -58.29 -18.67 -27.88
CA LYS A 12 -56.93 -18.75 -28.47
C LYS A 12 -56.39 -17.38 -28.88
N LYS A 13 -57.27 -16.49 -29.37
CA LYS A 13 -56.95 -15.10 -29.75
C LYS A 13 -56.60 -14.23 -28.54
N GLU A 14 -57.32 -14.38 -27.43
CA GLU A 14 -57.07 -13.64 -26.18
C GLU A 14 -55.78 -14.11 -25.49
N ARG A 15 -55.46 -15.40 -25.55
CA ARG A 15 -54.17 -15.91 -25.04
C ARG A 15 -52.98 -15.35 -25.83
N LYS A 16 -53.11 -15.23 -27.16
CA LYS A 16 -52.08 -14.62 -28.01
C LYS A 16 -51.91 -13.13 -27.68
N ARG A 17 -53.03 -12.40 -27.54
CA ARG A 17 -53.02 -10.98 -27.12
C ARG A 17 -52.43 -10.77 -25.73
N LYS A 18 -52.76 -11.63 -24.75
CA LYS A 18 -52.20 -11.56 -23.38
C LYS A 18 -50.71 -11.87 -23.33
N LYS A 19 -50.21 -12.76 -24.19
CA LYS A 19 -48.76 -12.99 -24.34
C LYS A 19 -48.05 -11.80 -24.98
N GLN A 20 -48.64 -11.19 -26.01
CA GLN A 20 -48.11 -9.98 -26.63
C GLN A 20 -48.11 -8.79 -25.67
N LEU A 21 -49.17 -8.61 -24.88
CA LEU A 21 -49.22 -7.58 -23.84
C LEU A 21 -48.15 -7.78 -22.77
N LYS A 22 -47.93 -9.02 -22.31
CA LYS A 22 -46.84 -9.33 -21.37
C LYS A 22 -45.45 -9.11 -21.96
N HIS A 23 -45.27 -9.37 -23.25
CA HIS A 23 -44.01 -9.10 -23.93
C HIS A 23 -43.75 -7.59 -23.98
N LEU A 24 -44.76 -6.82 -24.39
CA LEU A 24 -44.70 -5.35 -24.41
C LEU A 24 -44.47 -4.77 -23.00
N GLU A 25 -45.12 -5.30 -21.96
CA GLU A 25 -44.90 -4.88 -20.57
C GLU A 25 -43.44 -5.13 -20.13
N ASN A 26 -42.85 -6.27 -20.51
CA ASN A 26 -41.46 -6.56 -20.22
C ASN A 26 -40.51 -5.62 -20.99
N GLU A 27 -40.78 -5.36 -22.27
CA GLU A 27 -39.99 -4.41 -23.08
C GLU A 27 -40.08 -2.97 -22.53
N LEU A 28 -41.26 -2.56 -22.05
CA LEU A 28 -41.45 -1.26 -21.38
C LEU A 28 -40.72 -1.19 -20.03
N LEU A 29 -40.70 -2.28 -19.28
CA LEU A 29 -39.94 -2.38 -18.02
C LEU A 29 -38.43 -2.31 -18.27
N GLU A 30 -37.93 -3.00 -19.30
CA GLU A 30 -36.52 -2.94 -19.70
C GLU A 30 -36.15 -1.53 -20.18
N ALA A 31 -36.96 -0.90 -21.04
CA ALA A 31 -36.74 0.45 -21.52
C ALA A 31 -36.78 1.50 -20.40
N SER A 32 -37.77 1.42 -19.50
CA SER A 32 -37.87 2.34 -18.35
C SER A 32 -36.72 2.17 -17.36
N ALA A 33 -36.21 0.95 -17.18
CA ALA A 33 -35.03 0.70 -16.35
C ALA A 33 -33.76 1.28 -16.97
N GLU A 34 -33.60 1.20 -18.29
CA GLU A 34 -32.49 1.82 -19.01
C GLU A 34 -32.56 3.36 -18.99
N GLU A 35 -33.72 3.95 -19.22
CA GLU A 35 -33.94 5.40 -19.17
C GLU A 35 -33.60 5.96 -17.77
N ASN A 36 -34.03 5.25 -16.72
CA ASN A 36 -33.75 5.66 -15.34
C ASN A 36 -32.25 5.58 -15.00
N LYS A 37 -31.52 4.56 -15.52
CA LYS A 37 -30.05 4.51 -15.40
C LYS A 37 -29.40 5.69 -16.11
N GLN A 38 -29.83 6.01 -17.33
CA GLN A 38 -29.28 7.13 -18.09
C GLN A 38 -29.56 8.48 -17.42
N ALA A 39 -30.78 8.71 -16.93
CA ALA A 39 -31.14 9.91 -16.18
C ALA A 39 -30.30 10.04 -14.90
N LYS A 40 -30.09 8.94 -14.17
CA LYS A 40 -29.21 8.91 -13.00
C LYS A 40 -27.77 9.29 -13.34
N HIS A 41 -27.22 8.75 -14.44
CA HIS A 41 -25.87 9.10 -14.89
C HIS A 41 -25.76 10.58 -15.27
N LYS A 42 -26.74 11.14 -15.98
CA LYS A 42 -26.79 12.58 -16.31
C LYS A 42 -26.82 13.44 -15.06
N ASN A 43 -27.74 13.17 -14.14
CA ASN A 43 -27.85 13.91 -12.88
C ASN A 43 -26.57 13.81 -12.04
N LEU A 44 -25.94 12.63 -11.98
CA LEU A 44 -24.68 12.43 -11.29
C LEU A 44 -23.58 13.30 -11.92
N THR A 45 -23.46 13.36 -13.24
CA THR A 45 -22.46 14.21 -13.90
C THR A 45 -22.67 15.70 -13.63
N GLU A 46 -23.91 16.18 -13.60
CA GLU A 46 -24.23 17.58 -13.31
C GLU A 46 -23.91 17.96 -11.86
N ILE A 47 -24.36 17.14 -10.91
CA ILE A 47 -24.06 17.33 -9.48
C ILE A 47 -22.55 17.33 -9.25
N THR A 48 -21.85 16.38 -9.88
CA THR A 48 -20.40 16.23 -9.77
C THR A 48 -19.66 17.45 -10.31
N LYS A 49 -20.09 18.02 -11.43
CA LYS A 49 -19.54 19.29 -11.97
C LYS A 49 -19.71 20.45 -10.98
N ILE A 50 -20.87 20.58 -10.36
CA ILE A 50 -21.14 21.64 -9.37
C ILE A 50 -20.25 21.45 -8.14
N ILE A 51 -20.19 20.24 -7.59
CA ILE A 51 -19.37 19.92 -6.41
C ILE A 51 -17.89 20.20 -6.68
N PHE A 52 -17.37 19.71 -7.81
CA PHE A 52 -15.97 19.97 -8.15
C PHE A 52 -15.69 21.43 -8.44
N GLY A 53 -16.62 22.16 -9.06
CA GLY A 53 -16.51 23.62 -9.20
C GLY A 53 -16.36 24.32 -7.85
N ILE A 54 -17.11 23.89 -6.83
CA ILE A 54 -16.98 24.39 -5.46
C ILE A 54 -15.61 24.00 -4.86
N TYR A 55 -15.19 22.73 -4.99
CA TYR A 55 -13.88 22.28 -4.50
C TYR A 55 -12.72 23.07 -5.14
N PHE A 56 -12.72 23.26 -6.46
CA PHE A 56 -11.69 24.05 -7.14
C PHE A 56 -11.67 25.50 -6.70
N ARG A 57 -12.84 26.10 -6.48
CA ARG A 57 -12.91 27.46 -5.95
C ARG A 57 -12.30 27.53 -4.54
N ILE A 58 -12.59 26.56 -3.68
CA ILE A 58 -12.02 26.49 -2.33
C ILE A 58 -10.50 26.29 -2.38
N LEU A 59 -10.02 25.35 -3.21
CA LEU A 59 -8.58 25.06 -3.36
C LEU A 59 -7.81 26.24 -3.94
N LYS A 60 -8.40 27.02 -4.85
CA LYS A 60 -7.78 28.22 -5.41
C LYS A 60 -7.84 29.43 -4.47
N SER A 61 -8.86 29.55 -3.62
CA SER A 61 -9.10 30.75 -2.79
C SER A 61 -8.50 30.68 -1.38
N SER A 62 -8.23 29.50 -0.81
CA SER A 62 -7.70 29.42 0.55
C SER A 62 -6.89 28.15 0.80
N THR A 63 -5.57 28.29 0.92
CA THR A 63 -4.63 27.18 1.19
C THR A 63 -4.52 26.81 2.68
N GLN A 64 -5.00 27.65 3.60
CA GLN A 64 -4.86 27.46 5.05
C GLN A 64 -6.14 27.00 5.78
N ASN A 65 -7.23 26.75 5.07
CA ASN A 65 -8.49 26.34 5.69
C ASN A 65 -8.54 24.82 5.92
N LYS A 66 -9.08 24.38 7.07
CA LYS A 66 -9.42 22.97 7.34
C LYS A 66 -10.30 22.33 6.23
N ALA A 67 -11.01 23.17 5.47
CA ALA A 67 -11.80 22.76 4.32
C ALA A 67 -10.97 22.12 3.20
N VAL A 68 -9.68 22.47 3.05
CA VAL A 68 -8.79 21.91 2.02
C VAL A 68 -8.67 20.39 2.19
N GLY A 69 -8.43 19.91 3.40
CA GLY A 69 -8.32 18.47 3.67
C GLY A 69 -9.60 17.69 3.38
N VAL A 70 -10.77 18.29 3.61
CA VAL A 70 -12.08 17.68 3.28
C VAL A 70 -12.32 17.68 1.78
N CYS A 71 -11.96 18.75 1.07
CA CYS A 71 -12.07 18.83 -0.39
C CYS A 71 -11.17 17.80 -1.07
N LEU A 72 -9.93 17.63 -0.60
CA LEU A 72 -8.98 16.66 -1.13
C LEU A 72 -9.42 15.21 -0.88
N GLU A 73 -9.99 14.93 0.29
CA GLU A 73 -10.59 13.61 0.56
C GLU A 73 -11.78 13.32 -0.36
N GLY A 74 -12.65 14.32 -0.58
CA GLY A 74 -13.76 14.23 -1.52
C GLY A 74 -13.28 14.01 -2.96
N LEU A 75 -12.26 14.75 -3.39
CA LEU A 75 -11.63 14.58 -4.71
C LEU A 75 -11.05 13.17 -4.88
N ALA A 76 -10.32 12.65 -3.89
CA ALA A 76 -9.76 11.30 -3.94
C ALA A 76 -10.87 10.23 -4.07
N LYS A 77 -11.96 10.38 -3.33
CA LYS A 77 -13.09 9.42 -3.33
C LYS A 77 -13.88 9.44 -4.64
N PHE A 78 -14.11 10.62 -5.19
CA PHE A 78 -14.92 10.81 -6.40
C PHE A 78 -14.09 11.00 -7.67
N ALA A 79 -12.79 10.70 -7.62
CA ALA A 79 -11.87 10.83 -8.76
C ALA A 79 -12.36 10.12 -10.04
N HIS A 80 -13.04 8.99 -9.88
CA HIS A 80 -13.61 8.20 -10.98
C HIS A 80 -14.80 8.88 -11.70
N CYS A 81 -15.43 9.88 -11.09
CA CYS A 81 -16.56 10.62 -11.67
C CYS A 81 -16.12 11.91 -12.37
N ILE A 82 -14.83 12.27 -12.31
CA ILE A 82 -14.32 13.51 -12.89
C ILE A 82 -14.25 13.36 -14.42
N SER A 83 -14.69 14.40 -15.16
CA SER A 83 -14.50 14.47 -16.62
C SER A 83 -13.02 14.56 -16.97
N LEU A 84 -12.60 13.85 -18.02
CA LEU A 84 -11.22 13.81 -18.51
C LEU A 84 -10.64 15.20 -18.78
N ASP A 85 -11.47 16.14 -19.23
CA ASP A 85 -11.07 17.51 -19.60
C ASP A 85 -10.46 18.29 -18.42
N TYR A 86 -10.82 17.94 -17.18
CA TYR A 86 -10.34 18.61 -15.98
C TYR A 86 -9.07 17.98 -15.38
N TYR A 87 -8.62 16.84 -15.90
CA TYR A 87 -7.53 16.08 -15.25
C TYR A 87 -6.22 16.85 -15.23
N VAL A 88 -5.87 17.51 -16.33
CA VAL A 88 -4.63 18.33 -16.42
C VAL A 88 -4.68 19.46 -15.40
N ASP A 89 -5.78 20.22 -15.38
CA ASP A 89 -5.98 21.33 -14.44
C ASP A 89 -5.91 20.89 -12.97
N ILE A 90 -6.45 19.69 -12.65
CA ILE A 90 -6.38 19.10 -11.31
C ILE A 90 -4.95 18.77 -10.96
N VAL A 91 -4.25 18.04 -11.82
CA VAL A 91 -2.89 17.57 -11.55
C VAL A 91 -1.94 18.76 -11.38
N ASP A 92 -2.08 19.80 -12.21
CA ASP A 92 -1.29 21.03 -12.10
C ASP A 92 -1.61 21.82 -10.82
N LEU A 93 -2.88 21.88 -10.42
CA LEU A 93 -3.28 22.49 -9.15
C LEU A 93 -2.68 21.74 -7.96
N LEU A 94 -2.73 20.41 -7.98
CA LEU A 94 -2.18 19.57 -6.90
C LEU A 94 -0.65 19.63 -6.86
N ASP A 95 0.03 19.71 -8.01
CA ASP A 95 1.49 19.90 -8.06
C ASP A 95 1.92 21.27 -7.48
N LYS A 96 1.15 22.33 -7.76
CA LYS A 96 1.37 23.65 -7.14
C LYS A 96 1.20 23.59 -5.62
N LEU A 97 0.12 22.96 -5.15
CA LEU A 97 -0.16 22.84 -3.72
C LEU A 97 0.91 22.02 -2.98
N LEU A 98 1.47 20.98 -3.60
CA LEU A 98 2.57 20.20 -3.01
C LEU A 98 3.88 20.99 -2.93
N LYS A 99 4.14 21.90 -3.89
CA LYS A 99 5.35 22.74 -3.90
C LYS A 99 5.33 23.88 -2.88
N GLU A 100 4.15 24.41 -2.59
CA GLU A 100 4.02 25.54 -1.66
C GLU A 100 4.22 25.12 -0.18
N GLU A 101 4.34 23.82 0.12
CA GLU A 101 4.55 23.24 1.47
C GLU A 101 3.58 23.75 2.56
N VAL A 102 2.43 24.31 2.18
CA VAL A 102 1.39 24.80 3.11
C VAL A 102 0.56 23.65 3.69
N LEU A 103 0.67 22.46 3.11
CA LEU A 103 -0.18 21.32 3.41
C LEU A 103 0.33 20.52 4.62
N GLY A 104 -0.61 20.01 5.43
CA GLY A 104 -0.30 19.00 6.41
C GLY A 104 -0.07 17.64 5.75
N PHE A 105 0.51 16.70 6.52
CA PHE A 105 0.82 15.35 6.03
C PHE A 105 -0.41 14.60 5.49
N ARG A 106 -1.59 14.80 6.09
CA ARG A 106 -2.84 14.16 5.65
C ARG A 106 -3.27 14.69 4.29
N GLU A 107 -3.19 16.01 4.11
CA GLU A 107 -3.54 16.71 2.88
C GLU A 107 -2.61 16.30 1.74
N GLU A 108 -1.29 16.24 1.99
CA GLU A 108 -0.29 15.74 1.02
C GLU A 108 -0.64 14.32 0.54
N LEU A 109 -1.01 13.42 1.46
CA LEU A 109 -1.40 12.05 1.11
C LEU A 109 -2.66 12.01 0.24
N HIS A 110 -3.69 12.82 0.55
CA HIS A 110 -4.89 12.88 -0.28
C HIS A 110 -4.65 13.53 -1.65
N CYS A 111 -3.73 14.50 -1.77
CA CYS A 111 -3.28 15.01 -3.06
C CYS A 111 -2.70 13.89 -3.91
N ILE A 112 -1.73 13.15 -3.35
CA ILE A 112 -1.06 12.03 -4.02
C ILE A 112 -2.09 10.93 -4.39
N GLN A 113 -3.00 10.60 -3.47
CA GLN A 113 -4.07 9.63 -3.70
C GLN A 113 -4.98 10.05 -4.86
N THR A 114 -5.36 11.32 -4.92
CA THR A 114 -6.22 11.84 -5.98
C THR A 114 -5.54 11.71 -7.34
N VAL A 115 -4.27 12.09 -7.45
CA VAL A 115 -3.51 11.96 -8.71
C VAL A 115 -3.40 10.51 -9.14
N PHE A 116 -3.02 9.60 -8.23
CA PHE A 116 -2.92 8.19 -8.60
C PHE A 116 -4.28 7.54 -8.92
N ALA A 117 -5.36 7.97 -8.28
CA ALA A 117 -6.72 7.53 -8.62
C ALA A 117 -7.14 8.01 -10.02
N ILE A 118 -6.84 9.28 -10.37
CA ILE A 118 -7.10 9.83 -11.70
C ILE A 118 -6.28 9.08 -12.76
N CYS A 119 -4.99 8.87 -12.49
CA CYS A 119 -4.07 8.21 -13.41
C CYS A 119 -4.36 6.71 -13.57
N SER A 120 -4.85 6.00 -12.55
CA SER A 120 -5.12 4.55 -12.62
C SER A 120 -6.46 4.19 -13.31
N ASN A 121 -7.34 5.18 -13.49
CA ASN A 121 -8.64 4.99 -14.14
C ASN A 121 -8.54 5.32 -15.64
N GLN A 122 -9.44 6.16 -16.15
CA GLN A 122 -9.53 6.57 -17.55
C GLN A 122 -8.37 7.51 -17.97
N GLY A 123 -7.55 7.96 -17.01
CA GLY A 123 -6.38 8.80 -17.25
C GLY A 123 -5.19 8.09 -17.88
N GLU A 124 -5.20 6.76 -18.02
CA GLU A 124 -4.15 6.03 -18.75
C GLU A 124 -4.06 6.46 -20.22
N ALA A 125 -5.19 6.83 -20.84
CA ALA A 125 -5.21 7.34 -22.22
C ALA A 125 -4.54 8.71 -22.37
N LEU A 126 -4.46 9.49 -21.29
CA LEU A 126 -3.93 10.86 -21.30
C LEU A 126 -2.41 10.92 -21.06
N ASN A 127 -1.74 9.78 -20.80
CA ASN A 127 -0.30 9.69 -20.56
C ASN A 127 0.25 10.79 -19.63
N LEU A 128 -0.52 11.17 -18.60
CA LEU A 128 -0.10 12.15 -17.60
C LEU A 128 1.10 11.59 -16.85
N ASP A 129 2.21 12.33 -16.79
CA ASP A 129 3.41 11.91 -16.09
C ASP A 129 3.32 12.23 -14.59
N PRO A 130 3.19 11.23 -13.70
CA PRO A 130 3.12 11.45 -12.26
C PRO A 130 4.52 11.42 -11.61
N SER A 131 5.60 11.63 -12.35
CA SER A 131 6.99 11.55 -11.84
C SER A 131 7.22 12.31 -10.53
N ARG A 132 6.73 13.55 -10.43
CA ARG A 132 6.86 14.37 -9.21
C ARG A 132 6.13 13.76 -8.00
N PHE A 133 5.00 13.11 -8.24
CA PHE A 133 4.19 12.48 -7.19
C PHE A 133 4.82 11.19 -6.68
N TYR A 134 5.61 10.47 -7.50
CA TYR A 134 6.41 9.35 -6.99
C TYR A 134 7.49 9.82 -6.01
N ASN A 135 8.19 10.93 -6.29
CA ASN A 135 9.24 11.43 -5.40
C ASN A 135 8.64 11.91 -4.07
N ASN A 136 7.52 12.66 -4.13
CA ASN A 136 6.79 13.07 -2.93
C ASN A 136 6.25 11.86 -2.14
N LEU A 137 5.73 10.83 -2.82
CA LEU A 137 5.32 9.59 -2.15
C LEU A 137 6.52 8.91 -1.48
N TYR A 138 7.64 8.78 -2.18
CA TYR A 138 8.86 8.13 -1.67
C TYR A 138 9.40 8.86 -0.44
N LYS A 139 9.45 10.20 -0.46
CA LYS A 139 9.78 11.07 0.69
C LYS A 139 8.82 10.84 1.87
N ASN A 140 7.51 10.83 1.59
CA ASN A 140 6.49 10.68 2.63
C ASN A 140 6.47 9.31 3.29
N LEU A 141 6.99 8.26 2.66
CA LEU A 141 7.10 6.93 3.28
C LEU A 141 7.97 6.95 4.55
N LEU A 142 9.03 7.75 4.61
CA LEU A 142 9.92 7.81 5.79
C LEU A 142 9.31 8.59 6.96
N ARG A 143 8.29 9.43 6.71
CA ARG A 143 7.59 10.18 7.75
C ARG A 143 6.58 9.32 8.52
N ILE A 144 6.24 8.14 8.01
CA ILE A 144 5.25 7.25 8.62
C ILE A 144 5.92 6.46 9.75
N SER A 145 5.39 6.57 10.96
CA SER A 145 5.86 5.83 12.13
C SER A 145 4.69 5.19 12.88
N ALA A 146 4.97 4.05 13.53
CA ALA A 146 4.12 3.40 14.52
C ALA A 146 3.52 4.34 15.57
N ALA A 147 4.25 5.39 15.94
CA ALA A 147 3.84 6.36 16.97
C ALA A 147 2.86 7.43 16.45
N SER A 148 2.53 7.42 15.15
CA SER A 148 1.57 8.36 14.59
C SER A 148 0.19 8.09 15.18
N LYS A 149 -0.38 9.07 15.89
CA LYS A 149 -1.72 9.00 16.51
C LYS A 149 -2.88 8.78 15.52
N VAL A 150 -2.59 8.65 14.23
CA VAL A 150 -3.57 8.60 13.14
C VAL A 150 -3.40 7.30 12.36
N HIS A 151 -3.90 6.19 12.93
CA HIS A 151 -3.98 4.88 12.27
C HIS A 151 -4.62 4.95 10.87
N ASN A 152 -5.50 5.93 10.63
CA ASN A 152 -6.19 6.15 9.36
C ASN A 152 -5.25 6.50 8.19
N HIS A 153 -4.08 7.12 8.44
CA HIS A 153 -3.16 7.51 7.36
C HIS A 153 -2.46 6.32 6.72
N GLN A 154 -2.25 5.24 7.48
CA GLN A 154 -1.58 4.05 6.97
C GLN A 154 -2.42 3.34 5.89
N LEU A 155 -3.73 3.24 6.10
CA LEU A 155 -4.66 2.70 5.10
C LEU A 155 -4.64 3.51 3.80
N ILE A 156 -4.58 4.84 3.90
CA ILE A 156 -4.48 5.72 2.73
C ILE A 156 -3.20 5.42 1.95
N VAL A 157 -2.07 5.29 2.65
CA VAL A 157 -0.78 4.96 2.03
C VAL A 157 -0.80 3.58 1.37
N LEU A 158 -1.36 2.56 2.03
CA LEU A 158 -1.49 1.22 1.45
C LEU A 158 -2.30 1.23 0.15
N ARG A 159 -3.39 2.00 0.10
CA ARG A 159 -4.19 2.18 -1.12
C ARG A 159 -3.40 2.87 -2.22
N ILE A 160 -2.71 3.97 -1.90
CA ILE A 160 -1.84 4.69 -2.85
C ILE A 160 -0.77 3.74 -3.42
N LEU A 161 -0.12 2.96 -2.56
CA LEU A 161 0.91 2.01 -2.95
C LEU A 161 0.35 0.88 -3.83
N GLY A 162 -0.87 0.41 -3.56
CA GLY A 162 -1.57 -0.54 -4.42
C GLY A 162 -1.86 0.03 -5.81
N ASP A 163 -2.36 1.26 -5.90
CA ASP A 163 -2.61 1.95 -7.17
C ASP A 163 -1.30 2.19 -7.95
N CYS A 164 -0.25 2.60 -7.24
CA CYS A 164 1.08 2.85 -7.78
C CYS A 164 1.77 1.56 -8.26
N LEU A 165 2.06 0.61 -7.35
CA LEU A 165 2.95 -0.52 -7.63
C LEU A 165 2.24 -1.70 -8.29
N ILE A 166 0.92 -1.86 -8.10
CA ILE A 166 0.16 -3.01 -8.62
C ILE A 166 -0.58 -2.62 -9.90
N LYS A 167 -1.44 -1.60 -9.86
CA LYS A 167 -2.27 -1.21 -11.03
C LYS A 167 -1.42 -0.59 -12.13
N ARG A 168 -0.55 0.37 -11.80
CA ARG A 168 0.28 1.11 -12.76
C ARG A 168 1.66 0.49 -13.04
N ARG A 169 1.88 -0.79 -12.70
CA ARG A 169 3.19 -1.46 -12.80
C ARG A 169 3.90 -1.34 -14.16
N LYS A 170 3.14 -1.28 -15.26
CA LYS A 170 3.70 -1.22 -16.63
C LYS A 170 4.27 0.16 -16.99
N GLN A 171 3.86 1.21 -16.27
CA GLN A 171 4.24 2.59 -16.55
C GLN A 171 5.38 3.07 -15.62
N ILE A 172 5.83 2.23 -14.69
CA ILE A 172 6.89 2.56 -13.72
C ILE A 172 8.18 1.85 -14.14
N THR A 173 9.31 2.56 -14.06
CA THR A 173 10.62 1.97 -14.35
C THR A 173 11.02 0.96 -13.27
N ASN A 174 11.71 -0.11 -13.66
CA ASN A 174 12.13 -1.15 -12.72
C ASN A 174 12.96 -0.58 -11.54
N LYS A 175 13.82 0.42 -11.81
CA LYS A 175 14.62 1.10 -10.78
C LYS A 175 13.73 1.73 -9.69
N ARG A 176 12.63 2.40 -10.06
CA ARG A 176 11.69 2.97 -9.10
C ARG A 176 11.01 1.89 -8.27
N ILE A 177 10.57 0.79 -8.89
CA ILE A 177 9.91 -0.32 -8.20
C ILE A 177 10.85 -0.94 -7.15
N ILE A 178 12.12 -1.15 -7.52
CA ILE A 178 13.15 -1.66 -6.61
C ILE A 178 13.39 -0.67 -5.46
N GLY A 179 13.52 0.63 -5.74
CA GLY A 179 13.64 1.69 -4.74
C GLY A 179 12.49 1.69 -3.73
N PHE A 180 11.24 1.70 -4.24
CA PHE A 180 10.04 1.60 -3.40
C PHE A 180 10.04 0.32 -2.57
N THR A 181 10.36 -0.82 -3.16
CA THR A 181 10.36 -2.10 -2.43
C THR A 181 11.34 -2.08 -1.26
N LYS A 182 12.56 -1.58 -1.49
CA LYS A 182 13.58 -1.45 -0.43
C LYS A 182 13.13 -0.50 0.68
N ARG A 183 12.59 0.67 0.34
CA ARG A 183 12.08 1.62 1.34
C ARG A 183 10.86 1.09 2.09
N LEU A 184 9.98 0.34 1.44
CA LEU A 184 8.86 -0.33 2.10
C LEU A 184 9.34 -1.41 3.08
N ALA A 185 10.41 -2.14 2.74
CA ALA A 185 11.01 -3.10 3.66
C ALA A 185 11.58 -2.42 4.92
N ILE A 186 12.19 -1.24 4.77
CA ILE A 186 12.63 -0.40 5.90
C ILE A 186 11.41 0.07 6.72
N LEU A 187 10.37 0.56 6.06
CA LEU A 187 9.13 1.01 6.70
C LEU A 187 8.48 -0.10 7.53
N CYS A 188 8.52 -1.35 7.07
CA CYS A 188 7.99 -2.51 7.81
C CYS A 188 8.58 -2.67 9.22
N LEU A 189 9.80 -2.19 9.47
CA LEU A 189 10.45 -2.24 10.78
C LEU A 189 9.94 -1.18 11.75
N GLN A 190 9.35 -0.10 11.23
CA GLN A 190 8.87 1.04 12.01
C GLN A 190 7.36 1.01 12.27
N LEU A 191 6.65 0.03 11.71
CA LEU A 191 5.20 -0.08 11.78
C LEU A 191 4.75 -1.11 12.84
N LEU A 192 3.48 -1.02 13.24
CA LEU A 192 2.80 -2.08 13.98
C LEU A 192 2.48 -3.26 13.05
N HIS A 193 2.25 -4.43 13.63
CA HIS A 193 1.93 -5.67 12.90
C HIS A 193 0.86 -5.55 11.79
N HIS A 194 -0.32 -4.98 12.01
CA HIS A 194 -1.36 -4.75 10.99
C HIS A 194 -0.81 -3.98 9.78
N GLY A 195 -0.03 -2.95 10.09
CA GLY A 195 0.60 -2.09 9.11
C GLY A 195 1.67 -2.83 8.31
N THR A 196 2.56 -3.52 9.03
CA THR A 196 3.62 -4.36 8.47
C THR A 196 3.05 -5.48 7.59
N LEU A 197 1.90 -6.07 7.95
CA LEU A 197 1.24 -7.10 7.14
C LEU A 197 0.68 -6.52 5.84
N GLY A 198 0.04 -5.35 5.91
CA GLY A 198 -0.42 -4.63 4.71
C GLY A 198 0.73 -4.30 3.76
N THR A 199 1.84 -3.76 4.28
CA THR A 199 3.02 -3.42 3.46
C THR A 199 3.74 -4.64 2.91
N LEU A 200 3.89 -5.72 3.70
CA LEU A 200 4.46 -6.99 3.23
C LEU A 200 3.57 -7.65 2.17
N GLY A 201 2.25 -7.51 2.26
CA GLY A 201 1.32 -7.95 1.22
C GLY A 201 1.56 -7.23 -0.11
N ILE A 202 1.83 -5.92 -0.08
CA ILE A 202 2.18 -5.14 -1.27
C ILE A 202 3.54 -5.60 -1.82
N ILE A 203 4.58 -5.70 -0.98
CA ILE A 203 5.92 -6.16 -1.40
C ILE A 203 5.82 -7.54 -2.08
N ARG A 204 5.10 -8.49 -1.47
CA ARG A 204 4.87 -9.82 -2.03
C ARG A 204 4.23 -9.73 -3.42
N ASN A 205 3.15 -8.97 -3.56
CA ASN A 205 2.46 -8.83 -4.84
C ASN A 205 3.35 -8.17 -5.89
N THR A 206 4.15 -7.16 -5.50
CA THR A 206 5.11 -6.50 -6.39
C THR A 206 6.18 -7.47 -6.89
N MET A 207 6.72 -8.33 -6.02
CA MET A 207 7.70 -9.35 -6.42
C MET A 207 7.11 -10.41 -7.34
N GLN A 208 5.88 -10.89 -7.05
CA GLN A 208 5.19 -11.85 -7.92
C GLN A 208 4.90 -11.29 -9.32
N LEU A 209 4.64 -9.99 -9.41
CA LEU A 209 4.31 -9.32 -10.66
C LEU A 209 5.56 -8.91 -11.45
N ASN A 210 6.67 -8.58 -10.77
CA ASN A 210 7.89 -8.04 -11.38
C ASN A 210 9.14 -8.76 -10.86
N LYS A 211 9.63 -9.74 -11.62
CA LYS A 211 10.83 -10.53 -11.27
C LYS A 211 12.12 -9.71 -11.17
N SER A 212 12.17 -8.50 -11.74
CA SER A 212 13.33 -7.61 -11.60
C SER A 212 13.60 -7.21 -10.14
N VAL A 213 12.61 -7.34 -9.26
CA VAL A 213 12.74 -7.03 -7.83
C VAL A 213 13.48 -8.14 -7.08
N ASP A 214 13.56 -9.34 -7.64
CA ASP A 214 14.23 -10.50 -7.03
C ASP A 214 15.74 -10.26 -6.83
N ILE A 215 16.33 -9.30 -7.56
CA ILE A 215 17.71 -8.83 -7.37
C ILE A 215 17.96 -8.42 -5.90
N LEU A 216 16.94 -7.91 -5.20
CA LEU A 216 17.07 -7.51 -3.80
C LEU A 216 17.16 -8.72 -2.83
N LEU A 217 16.93 -9.95 -3.29
CA LEU A 217 17.15 -11.15 -2.48
C LEU A 217 18.59 -11.67 -2.58
N ASP A 218 19.31 -11.26 -3.62
CA ASP A 218 20.70 -11.64 -3.80
C ASP A 218 21.61 -10.85 -2.85
N SER A 219 22.59 -11.54 -2.27
CA SER A 219 23.60 -10.92 -1.40
C SER A 219 24.78 -10.32 -2.20
N ASP A 220 24.83 -10.61 -3.50
CA ASP A 220 25.89 -10.16 -4.39
C ASP A 220 25.58 -8.77 -4.95
N ASN A 221 26.19 -7.76 -4.36
CA ASN A 221 25.99 -6.35 -4.74
C ASN A 221 26.75 -5.96 -6.03
N SER A 222 27.39 -6.91 -6.72
CA SER A 222 28.21 -6.66 -7.92
C SER A 222 27.41 -6.19 -9.14
N PHE A 223 26.08 -6.37 -9.14
CA PHE A 223 25.19 -5.98 -10.23
C PHE A 223 24.70 -4.53 -10.16
N GLY A 224 25.05 -3.79 -9.10
CA GLY A 224 24.58 -2.43 -8.85
C GLY A 224 25.55 -1.33 -9.28
N ASP A 225 25.01 -0.22 -9.75
CA ASP A 225 25.77 1.00 -10.01
C ASP A 225 25.83 1.85 -8.73
N GLY A 226 26.95 1.80 -8.02
CA GLY A 226 27.19 2.57 -6.80
C GLY A 226 26.50 2.05 -5.53
N ASN A 227 26.52 2.85 -4.47
CA ASN A 227 25.98 2.50 -3.15
C ASN A 227 24.53 3.02 -2.99
N TYR A 228 23.69 2.27 -2.27
CA TYR A 228 22.33 2.70 -1.95
C TYR A 228 22.33 3.91 -1.03
N MET A 229 21.65 4.98 -1.45
CA MET A 229 21.48 6.20 -0.68
C MET A 229 20.07 6.28 -0.12
N ILE A 230 19.94 6.07 1.20
CA ILE A 230 18.66 6.03 1.90
C ILE A 230 18.01 7.43 1.94
N GLU A 231 18.82 8.48 2.02
CA GLU A 231 18.37 9.87 2.20
C GLU A 231 17.83 10.53 0.93
N LEU A 232 18.04 9.93 -0.24
CA LEU A 232 17.55 10.51 -1.49
C LEU A 232 16.02 10.41 -1.58
N ASP A 233 15.38 11.51 -1.97
CA ASP A 233 13.93 11.58 -2.18
C ASP A 233 13.49 11.02 -3.54
N ASP A 234 14.43 10.72 -4.42
CA ASP A 234 14.16 10.16 -5.73
C ASP A 234 14.38 8.63 -5.73
N PRO A 235 13.32 7.83 -5.94
CA PRO A 235 13.44 6.36 -5.92
C PRO A 235 14.34 5.83 -7.05
N GLU A 236 14.42 6.55 -8.17
CA GLU A 236 15.18 6.15 -9.35
C GLU A 236 16.71 6.29 -9.20
N TYR A 237 17.14 7.32 -8.46
CA TYR A 237 18.56 7.62 -8.20
C TYR A 237 19.06 7.06 -6.86
N SER A 238 18.18 6.43 -6.08
CA SER A 238 18.55 5.83 -4.80
C SER A 238 19.53 4.67 -4.92
N ASN A 239 19.66 4.04 -6.11
CA ASN A 239 20.49 2.87 -6.38
C ASN A 239 20.16 1.64 -5.50
N ALA A 240 18.88 1.41 -5.23
CA ALA A 240 18.44 0.29 -4.39
C ALA A 240 18.86 -1.11 -4.89
N SER A 241 19.13 -1.26 -6.19
CA SER A 241 19.61 -2.51 -6.79
C SER A 241 20.99 -2.97 -6.31
N SER A 242 21.78 -2.09 -5.69
CA SER A 242 23.07 -2.47 -5.09
C SER A 242 22.97 -2.97 -3.65
N THR A 243 21.73 -3.19 -3.15
CA THR A 243 21.51 -3.69 -1.79
C THR A 243 20.54 -4.86 -1.75
N SER A 244 20.63 -5.64 -0.67
CA SER A 244 19.75 -6.76 -0.38
C SER A 244 18.70 -6.41 0.70
N LEU A 245 17.62 -7.19 0.79
CA LEU A 245 16.54 -7.06 1.79
C LEU A 245 16.91 -7.65 3.16
N TYR A 246 17.90 -7.06 3.84
CA TYR A 246 18.30 -7.46 5.19
C TYR A 246 17.18 -7.33 6.23
N GLU A 247 16.21 -6.44 6.00
CA GLU A 247 15.08 -6.19 6.89
C GLU A 247 14.20 -7.43 7.09
N LEU A 248 14.12 -8.31 6.07
CA LEU A 248 13.37 -9.57 6.16
C LEU A 248 13.92 -10.48 7.26
N THR A 249 15.23 -10.45 7.52
CA THR A 249 15.86 -11.28 8.55
C THR A 249 15.38 -10.89 9.96
N LEU A 250 15.17 -9.59 10.19
CA LEU A 250 14.60 -9.07 11.43
C LEU A 250 13.10 -9.40 11.51
N LEU A 251 12.35 -9.18 10.43
CA LEU A 251 10.90 -9.46 10.37
C LEU A 251 10.57 -10.95 10.54
N ARG A 252 11.47 -11.87 10.17
CA ARG A 252 11.31 -13.31 10.45
C ARG A 252 11.22 -13.63 11.93
N LYS A 253 11.80 -12.79 12.80
CA LYS A 253 11.80 -12.93 14.28
C LYS A 253 10.75 -12.03 14.95
N HIS A 254 9.83 -11.46 14.19
CA HIS A 254 8.78 -10.59 14.70
C HIS A 254 7.86 -11.32 15.70
N TYR A 255 7.31 -10.59 16.68
CA TYR A 255 6.44 -11.17 17.71
C TYR A 255 5.18 -11.81 17.14
N HIS A 256 4.61 -11.20 16.10
CA HIS A 256 3.44 -11.73 15.42
C HIS A 256 3.83 -12.86 14.45
N PRO A 257 3.24 -14.06 14.58
CA PRO A 257 3.67 -15.24 13.82
C PRO A 257 3.38 -15.12 12.33
N ILE A 258 2.36 -14.36 11.92
CA ILE A 258 1.99 -14.20 10.51
C ILE A 258 2.98 -13.28 9.82
N VAL A 259 3.42 -12.20 10.47
CA VAL A 259 4.51 -11.34 9.94
C VAL A 259 5.76 -12.19 9.66
N GLY A 260 6.14 -13.07 10.59
CA GLY A 260 7.26 -13.99 10.39
C GLY A 260 7.05 -15.00 9.26
N LYS A 261 5.80 -15.42 8.97
CA LYS A 261 5.47 -16.26 7.80
C LYS A 261 5.57 -15.47 6.49
N PHE A 262 5.06 -14.24 6.44
CA PHE A 262 5.19 -13.35 5.28
C PHE A 262 6.65 -13.05 4.96
N ALA A 263 7.45 -12.71 5.98
CA ALA A 263 8.88 -12.45 5.79
C ALA A 263 9.63 -13.68 5.24
N ARG A 264 9.26 -14.90 5.67
CA ARG A 264 9.81 -16.14 5.07
C ARG A 264 9.38 -16.33 3.62
N ASN A 265 8.10 -16.11 3.31
CA ASN A 265 7.59 -16.22 1.95
C ASN A 265 8.31 -15.26 0.98
N ILE A 266 8.47 -14.01 1.39
CA ILE A 266 9.17 -12.99 0.60
C ILE A 266 10.64 -13.35 0.44
N ALA A 267 11.32 -13.79 1.51
CA ALA A 267 12.71 -14.24 1.45
C ALA A 267 12.93 -15.45 0.53
N SER A 268 11.90 -16.27 0.30
CA SER A 268 11.93 -17.38 -0.67
C SER A 268 11.56 -16.97 -2.11
N GLY A 269 11.45 -15.67 -2.43
CA GLY A 269 11.04 -15.21 -3.77
C GLY A 269 9.52 -15.18 -3.98
N ALA A 270 8.75 -15.04 -2.90
CA ALA A 270 7.28 -14.97 -2.92
C ALA A 270 6.60 -16.08 -3.76
N PRO A 271 6.95 -17.36 -3.60
CA PRO A 271 6.40 -18.44 -4.41
C PRO A 271 4.88 -18.53 -4.24
N SER A 272 4.17 -18.71 -5.35
CA SER A 272 2.71 -18.91 -5.37
C SER A 272 2.31 -20.36 -5.08
N SER A 273 3.25 -21.30 -5.16
CA SER A 273 3.09 -22.72 -4.88
C SER A 273 4.44 -23.33 -4.48
N GLY A 274 4.44 -24.30 -3.56
CA GLY A 274 5.66 -24.98 -3.08
C GLY A 274 6.09 -24.61 -1.66
N GLU A 275 7.35 -24.92 -1.33
CA GLU A 275 7.94 -24.60 -0.02
C GLU A 275 8.02 -23.09 0.20
N GLY A 276 7.66 -22.63 1.41
CA GLY A 276 7.60 -21.20 1.74
C GLY A 276 6.31 -20.50 1.32
N ASN A 277 5.32 -21.20 0.74
CA ASN A 277 4.03 -20.60 0.40
C ASN A 277 3.24 -20.17 1.66
N LEU A 278 2.44 -19.11 1.51
CA LEU A 278 1.48 -18.69 2.52
C LEU A 278 0.21 -19.55 2.43
N VAL A 279 -0.48 -19.67 3.56
CA VAL A 279 -1.80 -20.29 3.61
C VAL A 279 -2.72 -19.52 2.64
N PRO A 280 -3.48 -20.20 1.77
CA PRO A 280 -4.26 -19.55 0.70
C PRO A 280 -5.30 -18.55 1.22
N GLU A 281 -5.78 -18.71 2.45
CA GLU A 281 -6.65 -17.74 3.14
C GLU A 281 -5.96 -16.39 3.34
N ILE A 282 -4.67 -16.40 3.66
CA ILE A 282 -3.88 -15.19 3.93
C ILE A 282 -3.28 -14.64 2.64
N GLY A 283 -2.86 -15.53 1.73
CA GLY A 283 -2.19 -15.16 0.48
C GLY A 283 -3.09 -14.52 -0.59
N LYS A 284 -4.42 -14.58 -0.42
CA LYS A 284 -5.41 -13.97 -1.32
C LYS A 284 -5.94 -12.62 -0.83
N LEU A 285 -5.67 -12.24 0.42
CA LEU A 285 -6.17 -11.00 1.00
C LEU A 285 -5.48 -9.79 0.36
N ASN A 286 -6.23 -8.71 0.12
CA ASN A 286 -5.63 -7.45 -0.31
C ASN A 286 -4.89 -6.80 0.86
N ALA A 287 -4.04 -5.81 0.55
CA ALA A 287 -3.32 -5.04 1.57
C ALA A 287 -4.28 -4.40 2.60
N ASP A 288 -5.42 -3.89 2.14
CA ASP A 288 -6.47 -3.32 3.00
C ASP A 288 -7.11 -4.38 3.89
N ASP A 289 -7.41 -5.56 3.34
CA ASP A 289 -8.02 -6.66 4.09
C ASP A 289 -7.04 -7.22 5.15
N LEU A 290 -5.75 -7.30 4.81
CA LEU A 290 -4.69 -7.67 5.75
C LEU A 290 -4.58 -6.64 6.87
N PHE A 291 -4.68 -5.35 6.58
CA PHE A 291 -4.62 -4.31 7.60
C PHE A 291 -5.81 -4.44 8.58
N ASN A 292 -7.03 -4.57 8.06
CA ASN A 292 -8.25 -4.59 8.88
C ASN A 292 -8.39 -5.88 9.69
N ASN A 293 -8.05 -7.04 9.11
CA ASN A 293 -8.22 -8.34 9.77
C ASN A 293 -7.25 -8.53 10.95
N TYR A 294 -6.10 -7.86 10.91
CA TYR A 294 -5.03 -7.97 11.90
C TYR A 294 -4.90 -6.72 12.77
N ASP A 295 -5.90 -5.85 12.76
CA ASP A 295 -5.95 -4.69 13.63
C ASP A 295 -6.08 -5.12 15.10
N MET A 296 -5.43 -4.37 15.99
CA MET A 296 -5.40 -4.63 17.43
C MET A 296 -6.29 -3.67 18.22
N THR A 297 -7.12 -2.88 17.55
CA THR A 297 -8.07 -1.96 18.19
C THR A 297 -9.02 -2.68 19.15
N GLU A 298 -9.34 -3.95 18.87
CA GLU A 298 -10.13 -4.82 19.75
C GLU A 298 -9.32 -5.47 20.89
N MET A 299 -8.09 -5.01 21.14
CA MET A 299 -7.19 -5.50 22.21
C MET A 299 -6.94 -7.01 22.19
N SER A 300 -7.11 -7.63 21.02
CA SER A 300 -6.86 -9.04 20.78
C SER A 300 -5.93 -9.20 19.57
N PHE A 301 -5.01 -10.16 19.66
CA PHE A 301 -4.14 -10.50 18.54
C PHE A 301 -4.76 -11.64 17.75
N ASN A 302 -4.91 -11.45 16.45
CA ASN A 302 -5.30 -12.52 15.53
C ASN A 302 -4.06 -13.00 14.77
N PRO A 303 -3.60 -14.25 14.91
CA PRO A 303 -3.76 -15.15 16.05
C PRO A 303 -3.00 -14.64 17.28
N SER A 304 -3.30 -15.21 18.45
CA SER A 304 -2.62 -14.87 19.70
C SER A 304 -1.11 -15.02 19.58
N VAL A 305 -0.36 -14.04 20.06
CA VAL A 305 1.11 -14.06 20.06
C VAL A 305 1.59 -15.27 20.85
N PRO A 306 2.42 -16.16 20.26
CA PRO A 306 2.91 -17.33 20.96
C PRO A 306 3.80 -16.91 22.12
N VAL A 307 3.58 -17.49 23.29
CA VAL A 307 4.41 -17.22 24.47
C VAL A 307 5.85 -17.61 24.15
N PRO A 308 6.85 -16.74 24.42
CA PRO A 308 8.25 -17.09 24.20
C PRO A 308 8.58 -18.39 24.92
N LYS A 309 9.15 -19.37 24.20
CA LYS A 309 9.61 -20.62 24.81
C LYS A 309 10.65 -20.26 25.86
N LYS A 310 10.42 -20.66 27.12
CA LYS A 310 11.38 -20.51 28.22
C LYS A 310 12.65 -21.27 27.83
N THR A 311 13.60 -20.55 27.25
CA THR A 311 14.89 -21.11 26.89
C THR A 311 15.73 -21.01 28.15
N GLN A 312 16.23 -22.14 28.66
CA GLN A 312 17.21 -22.10 29.74
C GLN A 312 18.36 -21.20 29.28
N LEU A 313 18.65 -20.14 30.03
CA LEU A 313 19.81 -19.30 29.77
C LEU A 313 21.01 -20.25 29.70
N LYS A 314 21.67 -20.35 28.54
CA LYS A 314 22.94 -21.07 28.46
C LYS A 314 23.89 -20.33 29.40
N THR A 315 24.10 -20.87 30.58
CA THR A 315 24.85 -20.28 31.71
C THR A 315 26.35 -20.16 31.45
N LYS A 316 26.77 -20.25 30.20
CA LYS A 316 28.14 -19.97 29.77
C LYS A 316 28.07 -19.10 28.53
N ILE A 317 28.08 -17.78 28.75
CA ILE A 317 28.81 -16.90 27.85
C ILE A 317 30.26 -17.37 27.98
N SER A 318 30.71 -18.30 27.14
CA SER A 318 32.15 -18.53 27.07
C SER A 318 32.72 -17.23 26.52
N SER A 319 33.51 -16.56 27.35
CA SER A 319 34.28 -15.36 27.02
C SER A 319 35.28 -15.71 25.92
N TYR A 320 34.79 -15.86 24.69
CA TYR A 320 35.63 -15.83 23.51
C TYR A 320 35.78 -14.36 23.12
N THR A 321 36.59 -13.64 23.89
CA THR A 321 37.27 -12.46 23.38
C THR A 321 38.35 -12.96 22.42
N LYS A 322 37.94 -13.47 21.25
CA LYS A 322 38.85 -13.51 20.10
C LYS A 322 38.69 -12.18 19.40
N LEU A 323 39.52 -11.23 19.79
CA LEU A 323 39.73 -10.02 18.99
C LEU A 323 40.27 -10.50 17.64
N ALA A 324 39.69 -10.00 16.54
CA ALA A 324 40.06 -10.45 15.20
C ALA A 324 41.51 -10.07 14.82
N ASP A 325 42.10 -9.11 15.54
CA ASP A 325 43.44 -8.59 15.32
C ASP A 325 44.33 -8.88 16.53
N SER A 326 45.38 -9.69 16.31
CA SER A 326 46.34 -10.08 17.34
C SER A 326 47.15 -8.89 17.88
N SER A 327 47.38 -7.87 17.05
CA SER A 327 48.14 -6.68 17.46
C SER A 327 47.39 -5.83 18.48
N PHE A 328 46.06 -5.77 18.37
CA PHE A 328 45.19 -5.04 19.27
C PHE A 328 45.01 -5.75 20.62
N GLU A 329 45.03 -7.09 20.61
CA GLU A 329 44.99 -7.88 21.84
C GLU A 329 46.24 -7.64 22.71
N ASP A 330 47.42 -7.53 22.09
CA ASP A 330 48.67 -7.23 22.80
C ASP A 330 48.70 -5.79 23.32
N TYR A 331 48.13 -4.83 22.56
CA TYR A 331 47.96 -3.46 23.03
C TYR A 331 47.07 -3.38 24.29
N LEU A 332 45.93 -4.08 24.29
CA LEU A 332 45.01 -4.10 25.45
C LEU A 332 45.64 -4.78 26.67
N LYS A 333 46.36 -5.89 26.47
CA LYS A 333 47.10 -6.56 27.56
C LYS A 333 48.22 -5.70 28.14
N SER A 334 48.85 -4.86 27.31
CA SER A 334 49.89 -3.92 27.77
C SER A 334 49.32 -2.82 28.69
N LYS A 335 48.09 -2.34 28.41
CA LYS A 335 47.45 -1.25 29.16
C LYS A 335 46.60 -1.71 30.33
N MET A 336 46.01 -2.90 30.29
CA MET A 336 45.08 -3.39 31.32
C MET A 336 45.61 -4.64 32.01
N LYS A 337 46.67 -4.49 32.83
CA LYS A 337 47.26 -5.62 33.57
C LYS A 337 46.38 -6.17 34.71
N ASP A 338 45.39 -5.42 35.22
CA ASP A 338 44.64 -5.82 36.43
C ASP A 338 43.09 -5.85 36.35
N GLN A 339 42.46 -5.52 35.22
CA GLN A 339 40.98 -5.42 35.15
C GLN A 339 40.25 -6.48 34.29
N LEU A 340 40.95 -7.50 33.78
CA LEU A 340 40.32 -8.55 32.97
C LEU A 340 39.50 -9.59 33.77
N LYS A 341 39.19 -9.35 35.05
CA LYS A 341 38.36 -10.25 35.87
C LYS A 341 36.86 -9.90 35.92
N CYS A 342 36.44 -8.72 35.47
CA CYS A 342 35.01 -8.37 35.40
C CYS A 342 34.56 -8.20 33.95
N GLY A 343 33.74 -9.15 33.49
CA GLY A 343 33.29 -9.28 32.11
C GLY A 343 32.24 -8.26 31.63
N VAL A 344 32.40 -6.97 31.92
CA VAL A 344 31.66 -5.91 31.25
C VAL A 344 32.59 -4.70 31.11
N ILE A 345 33.12 -4.50 29.91
CA ILE A 345 33.74 -3.23 29.52
C ILE A 345 32.69 -2.52 28.66
N CYS A 346 31.95 -1.60 29.27
CA CYS A 346 31.27 -0.55 28.54
C CYS A 346 32.35 0.42 28.07
N ILE A 347 32.45 0.61 26.75
CA ILE A 347 33.29 1.65 26.16
C ILE A 347 32.39 2.89 26.07
N GLU A 348 32.71 3.93 26.84
CA GLU A 348 32.23 5.30 26.59
C GLU A 348 33.03 5.94 25.45
#